data_AF-A0A3D8I2E6-F1
#
_entry.id   AF-A0A3D8I2E6-F1
#
_cell.length_a   1.000
_cell.length_b   1.000
_cell.length_c   1.000
_cell.angle_alpha   90.00
_cell.angle_beta   90.00
_cell.angle_gamma   90.00
#
_symmetry.space_group_name_H-M   'P 1'
#
loop_
_entity.id
_entity.type
_entity.pdbx_description
1 polymer ?
#
loop_
_entity_poly.entity_id
_entity_poly.type
_entity_poly.pdbx_seq_one_letter_code
_entity_poly.pdbx_strand_id
1 'polypeptide(L)'
;MKKQEPTTNQMIIYQDSSNAPAISIKLKNETLWLTQKQIAELFGVSVPTINEHIRHIFNEEELRKESTIRKFLIVQTEGNREVTRELEHYNLDMIISVGYRVNSKRATQFRQWASRILKEYLIKGFVLDDERLKGEREGYFDELLERLRDIRSSEARIYAQVLKIYATAIDYDKNSAITQELFKTIQNKLHYSAHGHTASELIYQRADSNKPNMGLTNFKGTILTKKESEIAKNYLKEDELEALNRIVSAYFEFAELSALKRETKTMQEHLDKLNSFLEFSGRAVLQNAGNISHEKAMQKAHKEYNLYKQKTKEEVEIAYEDFRAKTKALRGKDG
;
A
#
# COMPACT_ATOMS: atom_id res chain seq x y z
N MET A 1 22.95 -18.66 29.43
CA MET A 1 22.58 -18.02 28.15
C MET A 1 22.24 -16.56 28.44
N LYS A 2 23.06 -15.62 27.98
CA LYS A 2 22.79 -14.18 28.13
C LYS A 2 21.55 -13.86 27.30
N LYS A 3 20.50 -13.34 27.94
CA LYS A 3 19.32 -12.79 27.24
C LYS A 3 19.84 -11.71 26.28
N GLN A 4 19.68 -11.90 24.98
CA GLN A 4 19.88 -10.84 24.00
C GLN A 4 18.94 -9.69 24.38
N GLU A 5 19.51 -8.51 24.61
CA GLU A 5 18.73 -7.28 24.71
C GLU A 5 18.00 -7.05 23.38
N PRO A 6 16.73 -6.64 23.38
CA PRO A 6 16.03 -6.31 22.14
C PRO A 6 16.73 -5.14 21.46
N THR A 7 17.01 -5.31 20.17
CA THR A 7 17.64 -4.34 19.27
C THR A 7 17.07 -2.92 19.47
N THR A 8 17.98 -1.99 19.80
CA THR A 8 17.67 -0.62 20.21
C THR A 8 17.10 0.19 19.06
N ASN A 9 15.76 0.25 18.96
CA ASN A 9 15.08 0.88 17.82
C ASN A 9 14.91 2.40 18.03
N GLN A 10 15.96 3.16 17.70
CA GLN A 10 16.02 4.61 17.84
C GLN A 10 15.43 5.32 16.61
N MET A 11 14.39 6.14 16.80
CA MET A 11 13.82 6.99 15.74
C MET A 11 14.20 8.46 15.98
N ILE A 12 14.78 9.12 14.97
CA ILE A 12 15.04 10.56 14.96
C ILE A 12 13.82 11.24 14.33
N ILE A 13 13.10 12.07 15.08
CA ILE A 13 11.92 12.77 14.54
C ILE A 13 12.35 13.94 13.63
N TYR A 14 13.28 14.77 14.07
CA TYR A 14 13.86 15.83 13.26
C TYR A 14 15.25 16.21 13.78
N GLN A 15 16.06 16.79 12.90
CA GLN A 15 17.38 17.32 13.24
C GLN A 15 17.28 18.83 13.49
N ASP A 16 18.07 19.34 14.43
CA ASP A 16 18.20 20.78 14.62
C ASP A 16 19.11 21.41 13.54
N SER A 17 19.30 22.73 13.60
CA SER A 17 20.17 23.48 12.70
C SER A 17 21.66 23.08 12.77
N SER A 18 22.03 22.24 13.73
CA SER A 18 23.38 21.72 13.94
C SER A 18 23.51 20.25 13.51
N ASN A 19 22.50 19.70 12.81
CA ASN A 19 22.43 18.31 12.37
C ASN A 19 22.44 17.29 13.52
N ALA A 20 22.24 17.72 14.78
CA ALA A 20 22.13 16.82 15.91
C ALA A 20 20.71 16.22 15.95
N PRO A 21 20.57 14.91 16.20
CA PRO A 21 19.25 14.31 16.39
C PRO A 21 18.60 14.94 17.63
N ALA A 22 17.46 15.61 17.45
CA ALA A 22 16.86 16.40 18.53
C ALA A 22 16.45 15.52 19.72
N ILE A 23 15.91 14.32 19.46
CA ILE A 23 15.66 13.24 20.42
C ILE A 23 15.66 11.89 19.70
N SER A 24 16.24 10.87 20.33
CA SER A 24 16.13 9.46 19.95
C SER A 24 15.00 8.79 20.74
N ILE A 25 13.99 8.26 20.04
CA ILE A 25 12.82 7.68 20.72
C ILE A 25 12.65 6.21 20.36
N LYS A 26 12.31 5.41 21.39
CA LYS A 26 12.00 3.99 21.26
C LYS A 26 10.56 3.80 20.79
N LEU A 27 10.38 3.08 19.69
CA LEU A 27 9.07 2.59 19.26
C LEU A 27 8.70 1.34 20.06
N LYS A 28 7.47 1.27 20.57
CA LYS A 28 6.94 0.08 21.26
C LYS A 28 5.57 -0.26 20.67
N ASN A 29 5.43 -1.48 20.14
CA ASN A 29 4.23 -1.97 19.45
C ASN A 29 3.80 -1.03 18.31
N GLU A 30 4.74 -0.72 17.40
CA GLU A 30 4.53 0.11 16.19
C GLU A 30 4.09 1.57 16.45
N THR A 31 3.97 1.98 17.70
CA THR A 31 3.59 3.34 18.07
C THR A 31 4.58 3.96 19.04
N LEU A 32 4.56 5.28 19.07
CA LEU A 32 5.42 6.12 19.89
C LEU A 32 4.70 6.42 21.20
N TRP A 33 5.31 6.09 22.34
CA TRP A 33 4.77 6.42 23.66
C TRP A 33 5.76 7.31 24.41
N LEU A 34 5.33 8.54 24.74
CA LEU A 34 6.14 9.50 25.49
C LEU A 34 5.43 9.96 26.76
N THR A 35 6.20 10.13 27.84
CA THR A 35 5.72 10.84 29.04
C THR A 35 5.65 12.34 28.80
N GLN A 36 4.89 13.08 29.61
CA GLN A 36 4.82 14.56 29.57
C GLN A 36 6.22 15.20 29.64
N LYS A 37 7.12 14.62 30.44
CA LYS A 37 8.52 15.07 30.56
C LYS A 37 9.29 14.92 29.25
N GLN A 38 9.15 13.80 28.57
CA GLN A 38 9.81 13.57 27.27
C GLN A 38 9.22 14.47 26.18
N ILE A 39 7.92 14.73 26.21
CA ILE A 39 7.27 15.68 25.27
C ILE A 39 7.77 17.10 25.52
N ALA A 40 7.90 17.50 26.79
CA ALA A 40 8.44 18.80 27.19
C ALA A 40 9.88 18.97 26.69
N GLU A 41 10.71 17.93 26.84
CA GLU A 41 12.07 17.90 26.29
C GLU A 41 12.08 17.98 24.76
N LEU A 42 11.21 17.22 24.09
CA LEU A 42 11.08 17.19 22.62
C LEU A 42 10.83 18.58 22.07
N PHE A 43 9.87 19.30 22.65
CA PHE A 43 9.51 20.63 22.21
C PHE A 43 10.26 21.75 22.91
N GLY A 44 11.18 21.45 23.84
CA GLY A 44 11.98 22.45 24.55
C GLY A 44 11.12 23.44 25.35
N VAL A 45 10.09 22.94 26.03
CA VAL A 45 9.19 23.73 26.89
C VAL A 45 9.06 23.07 28.27
N SER A 46 8.34 23.72 29.18
CA SER A 46 8.11 23.20 30.53
C SER A 46 7.03 22.10 30.54
N VAL A 47 7.11 21.17 31.49
CA VAL A 47 6.07 20.15 31.71
C VAL A 47 4.68 20.77 31.98
N PRO A 48 4.54 21.84 32.79
CA PRO A 48 3.26 22.53 32.96
C PRO A 48 2.63 22.98 31.63
N THR A 49 3.42 23.50 30.69
CA THR A 49 2.95 23.91 29.36
C THR A 49 2.37 22.71 28.58
N ILE A 50 3.03 21.56 28.64
CA ILE A 50 2.53 20.33 28.02
C ILE A 50 1.21 19.89 28.66
N ASN A 51 1.12 19.93 30.00
CA ASN A 51 -0.09 19.55 30.73
C ASN A 51 -1.28 20.46 30.39
N GLU A 52 -1.03 21.76 30.20
CA GLU A 52 -2.03 22.71 29.74
C GLU A 52 -2.56 22.35 28.35
N HIS A 53 -1.67 22.13 27.37
CA HIS A 53 -2.08 21.74 26.02
C HIS A 53 -2.83 20.41 25.97
N ILE A 54 -2.38 19.40 26.72
CA ILE A 54 -3.07 18.11 26.83
C ILE A 54 -4.49 18.30 27.38
N ARG A 55 -4.65 19.14 28.41
CA ARG A 55 -5.97 19.44 28.97
C ARG A 55 -6.87 20.12 27.93
N HIS A 56 -6.36 21.10 27.20
CA HIS A 56 -7.13 21.77 26.15
C HIS A 56 -7.52 20.81 25.01
N ILE A 57 -6.60 19.94 24.57
CA ILE A 57 -6.88 18.89 23.57
C ILE A 57 -8.08 18.02 23.96
N PHE A 58 -8.15 17.60 25.22
CA PHE A 58 -9.26 16.79 25.69
C PHE A 58 -10.55 17.60 25.87
N ASN A 59 -10.46 18.85 26.33
CA ASN A 59 -11.62 19.71 26.49
C ASN A 59 -12.25 20.11 25.15
N GLU A 60 -11.44 20.24 24.11
CA GLU A 60 -11.87 20.52 22.73
C GLU A 60 -12.34 19.25 21.99
N GLU A 61 -12.31 18.09 22.65
CA GLU A 61 -12.67 16.79 22.09
C GLU A 61 -11.89 16.40 20.82
N GLU A 62 -10.71 16.99 20.59
CA GLU A 62 -9.86 16.65 19.44
C GLU A 62 -9.39 15.19 19.54
N LEU A 63 -9.06 14.74 20.75
CA LEU A 63 -8.64 13.39 21.05
C LEU A 63 -9.41 12.82 22.25
N ARG A 64 -9.60 11.49 22.27
CA ARG A 64 -10.19 10.78 23.42
C ARG A 64 -9.09 10.26 24.35
N LYS A 65 -9.33 10.34 25.67
CA LYS A 65 -8.33 9.93 26.67
C LYS A 65 -8.01 8.44 26.60
N GLU A 66 -9.04 7.62 26.40
CA GLU A 66 -8.97 6.16 26.44
C GLU A 66 -8.13 5.59 25.28
N SER A 67 -8.04 6.32 24.16
CA SER A 67 -7.28 5.90 22.98
C SER A 67 -5.86 6.48 22.93
N THR A 68 -5.57 7.52 23.72
CA THR A 68 -4.31 8.29 23.62
C THR A 68 -3.40 8.17 24.84
N ILE A 69 -3.90 7.65 25.96
CA ILE A 69 -3.14 7.48 27.20
C ILE A 69 -2.96 5.99 27.50
N ARG A 70 -1.74 5.60 27.86
CA ARG A 70 -1.46 4.33 28.54
C ARG A 70 -0.66 4.58 29.80
N LYS A 71 -1.03 3.87 30.87
CA LYS A 71 -0.31 3.89 32.13
C LYS A 71 0.73 2.79 32.14
N PHE A 72 1.99 3.14 32.40
CA PHE A 72 3.07 2.19 32.55
C PHE A 72 3.63 2.28 33.96
N LEU A 73 3.86 1.11 34.58
CA LEU A 73 4.60 1.02 35.84
C LEU A 73 6.08 1.18 35.54
N ILE A 74 6.71 2.17 36.18
CA ILE A 74 8.15 2.40 36.10
C ILE A 74 8.72 2.20 37.49
N VAL A 75 9.66 1.25 37.60
CA VAL A 75 10.49 1.06 38.78
C VAL A 75 11.73 1.93 38.61
N GLN A 76 11.95 2.85 39.54
CA GLN A 76 13.15 3.68 39.60
C GLN A 76 13.83 3.47 40.94
N THR A 77 15.16 3.32 40.91
CA THR A 77 15.96 3.26 42.13
C THR A 77 16.27 4.70 42.59
N GLU A 78 15.77 5.08 43.76
CA GLU A 78 16.05 6.37 44.40
C GLU A 78 16.81 6.12 45.70
N GLY A 79 18.11 6.42 45.70
CA GLY A 79 19.02 6.04 46.79
C GLY A 79 19.13 4.51 46.92
N ASN A 80 18.78 3.96 48.09
CA ASN A 80 18.78 2.52 48.37
C ASN A 80 17.39 1.86 48.20
N ARG A 81 16.40 2.55 47.63
CA ARG A 81 15.00 2.05 47.56
C ARG A 81 14.52 1.98 46.11
N GLU A 82 13.86 0.89 45.77
CA GLU A 82 13.10 0.78 44.52
C GLU A 82 11.71 1.38 44.74
N VAL A 83 11.40 2.43 43.97
CA VAL A 83 10.10 3.10 43.99
C VAL A 83 9.39 2.78 42.70
N THR A 84 8.20 2.18 42.80
CA THR A 84 7.32 1.94 41.65
C THR A 84 6.33 3.08 41.53
N ARG A 85 6.29 3.73 40.38
CA ARG A 85 5.29 4.77 40.07
C ARG A 85 4.57 4.47 38.76
N GLU A 86 3.29 4.78 38.73
CA GLU A 86 2.49 4.72 37.53
C GLU A 86 2.64 6.04 36.77
N LEU A 87 3.14 5.99 35.53
CA LEU A 87 3.33 7.16 34.68
C LEU A 87 2.47 7.07 33.43
N GLU A 88 1.78 8.17 33.14
CA GLU A 88 1.03 8.34 31.90
C GLU A 88 1.98 8.53 30.72
N HIS A 89 1.75 7.74 29.68
CA HIS A 89 2.39 7.86 28.40
C HIS A 89 1.35 8.18 27.34
N TYR A 90 1.74 9.04 26.42
CA TYR A 90 0.90 9.61 25.39
C TYR A 90 1.37 9.11 24.02
N ASN A 91 0.41 8.76 23.17
CA ASN A 91 0.68 8.20 21.85
C ASN A 91 1.13 9.26 20.82
N LEU A 92 1.42 8.82 19.59
CA LEU A 92 1.83 9.71 18.50
C LEU A 92 0.83 10.84 18.21
N ASP A 93 -0.47 10.57 18.25
CA ASP A 93 -1.51 11.57 17.95
C ASP A 93 -1.42 12.74 18.93
N MET A 94 -1.31 12.44 20.23
CA MET A 94 -1.14 13.47 21.26
C MET A 94 0.14 14.27 21.04
N ILE A 95 1.25 13.60 20.71
CA ILE A 95 2.55 14.25 20.48
C ILE A 95 2.45 15.23 19.29
N ILE A 96 1.76 14.82 18.21
CA ILE A 96 1.49 15.68 17.05
C ILE A 96 0.64 16.88 17.47
N SER A 97 -0.51 16.66 18.10
CA SER A 97 -1.44 17.72 18.53
C SER A 97 -0.78 18.76 19.45
N VAL A 98 0.06 18.31 20.38
CA VAL A 98 0.86 19.18 21.24
C VAL A 98 1.91 19.94 20.42
N GLY A 99 2.63 19.27 19.51
CA GLY A 99 3.64 19.91 18.66
C GLY A 99 3.09 21.04 17.78
N TYR A 100 1.81 20.96 17.40
CA TYR A 100 1.14 22.03 16.67
C TYR A 100 0.70 23.22 17.55
N ARG A 101 0.46 23.00 18.84
CA ARG A 101 0.06 24.05 19.80
C ARG A 101 1.23 24.74 20.50
N VAL A 102 2.35 24.04 20.68
CA VAL A 102 3.51 24.57 21.41
C VAL A 102 4.19 25.69 20.63
N ASN A 103 4.44 26.80 21.31
CA ASN A 103 5.22 27.92 20.78
C ASN A 103 6.70 27.82 21.23
N SER A 104 7.51 27.12 20.43
CA SER A 104 8.96 27.05 20.64
C SER A 104 9.71 26.90 19.32
N LYS A 105 11.02 27.15 19.32
CA LYS A 105 11.88 26.92 18.14
C LYS A 105 11.85 25.44 17.70
N ARG A 106 11.88 24.52 18.67
CA ARG A 106 11.80 23.07 18.45
C ARG A 106 10.45 22.65 17.86
N ALA A 107 9.34 23.18 18.38
CA ALA A 107 8.01 22.93 17.82
C ALA A 107 7.86 23.52 16.40
N THR A 108 8.44 24.68 16.13
CA THR A 108 8.49 25.24 14.77
C THR A 108 9.25 24.33 13.79
N GLN A 109 10.41 23.79 14.19
CA GLN A 109 11.16 22.83 13.38
C GLN A 109 10.37 21.54 13.13
N PHE A 110 9.71 21.00 14.16
CA PHE A 110 8.81 19.86 14.03
C PHE A 110 7.70 20.12 13.00
N ARG A 111 7.03 21.27 13.08
CA ARG A 111 5.99 21.65 12.10
C ARG A 111 6.54 21.79 10.69
N GLN A 112 7.70 22.42 10.51
CA GLN A 112 8.36 22.52 9.20
C GLN A 112 8.69 21.14 8.61
N TRP A 113 9.19 20.22 9.44
CA TRP A 113 9.44 18.83 9.06
C TRP A 113 8.14 18.10 8.67
N ALA A 114 7.09 18.17 9.50
CA ALA A 114 5.81 17.54 9.23
C ALA A 114 5.16 18.10 7.95
N SER A 115 5.20 19.43 7.75
CA SER A 115 4.72 20.08 6.54
C SER A 115 5.51 19.66 5.30
N ARG A 116 6.82 19.44 5.40
CA ARG A 116 7.63 18.92 4.28
C ARG A 116 7.20 17.51 3.90
N ILE A 117 7.00 16.62 4.89
CA ILE A 117 6.49 15.26 4.66
C ILE A 117 5.13 15.29 4.00
N LEU A 118 4.18 16.07 4.54
CA LEU A 118 2.85 16.19 3.97
C LEU A 118 2.88 16.75 2.55
N LYS A 119 3.68 17.79 2.30
CA LYS A 119 3.85 18.38 0.97
C LYS A 119 4.43 17.36 -0.02
N GLU A 120 5.44 16.59 0.40
CA GLU A 120 6.03 15.55 -0.42
C GLU A 120 5.01 14.46 -0.77
N TYR A 121 4.23 13.99 0.22
CA TYR A 121 3.15 13.04 -0.01
C TYR A 121 2.10 13.58 -0.99
N LEU A 122 1.66 14.83 -0.81
CA LEU A 122 0.65 15.45 -1.69
C LEU A 122 1.15 15.64 -3.14
N ILE A 123 2.44 15.88 -3.35
CA ILE A 123 3.03 16.09 -4.69
C ILE A 123 3.39 14.76 -5.35
N LYS A 124 4.05 13.85 -4.63
CA LYS A 124 4.63 12.62 -5.18
C LYS A 124 3.73 11.39 -5.01
N GLY A 125 2.83 11.41 -4.03
CA GLY A 125 2.01 10.27 -3.62
C GLY A 125 2.69 9.30 -2.64
N PHE A 126 3.91 9.59 -2.19
CA PHE A 126 4.66 8.74 -1.24
C PHE A 126 5.70 9.56 -0.44
N VAL A 127 6.14 9.03 0.71
CA VAL A 127 7.29 9.52 1.49
C VAL A 127 8.10 8.31 1.94
N LEU A 128 9.42 8.38 1.81
CA LEU A 128 10.34 7.32 2.21
C LEU A 128 11.41 7.86 3.17
N ASP A 129 11.84 7.00 4.07
CA ASP A 129 13.01 7.20 4.93
C ASP A 129 14.10 6.23 4.46
N ASP A 130 14.87 6.66 3.45
CA ASP A 130 15.80 5.80 2.72
C ASP A 130 16.86 5.17 3.63
N GLU A 131 17.41 5.94 4.57
CA GLU A 131 18.44 5.45 5.50
C GLU A 131 17.86 4.39 6.45
N ARG A 132 16.62 4.57 6.90
CA ARG A 132 15.95 3.57 7.72
C ARG A 132 15.57 2.32 6.92
N LEU A 133 15.22 2.46 5.64
CA LEU A 133 14.94 1.34 4.74
C LEU A 133 16.20 0.57 4.33
N LYS A 134 17.37 1.21 4.31
CA LYS A 134 18.68 0.56 4.12
C LYS A 134 19.16 -0.22 5.36
N GLY A 135 18.66 0.10 6.55
CA GLY A 135 19.03 -0.55 7.80
C GLY A 135 18.36 -1.91 8.04
N GLU A 136 18.74 -2.59 9.13
CA GLU A 136 18.34 -3.97 9.48
C GLU A 136 16.88 -4.12 9.99
N ARG A 137 15.91 -3.38 9.44
CA ARG A 137 14.50 -3.63 9.76
C ARG A 137 13.93 -4.68 8.82
N GLU A 138 13.87 -5.91 9.31
CA GLU A 138 13.23 -7.03 8.62
C GLU A 138 11.74 -6.74 8.37
N GLY A 139 11.27 -6.93 7.13
CA GLY A 139 9.85 -6.93 6.74
C GLY A 139 9.34 -5.69 6.00
N TYR A 140 9.56 -4.46 6.50
CA TYR A 140 8.94 -3.27 5.87
C TYR A 140 9.50 -2.93 4.47
N PHE A 141 10.77 -3.26 4.22
CA PHE A 141 11.36 -3.10 2.90
C PHE A 141 10.75 -4.09 1.89
N ASP A 142 10.55 -5.34 2.29
CA ASP A 142 9.92 -6.36 1.46
C ASP A 142 8.46 -6.01 1.16
N GLU A 143 7.71 -5.53 2.16
CA GLU A 143 6.34 -5.03 1.97
C GLU A 143 6.29 -3.85 0.97
N LEU A 144 7.23 -2.91 1.08
CA LEU A 144 7.34 -1.79 0.13
C LEU A 144 7.63 -2.29 -1.29
N LEU A 145 8.55 -3.26 -1.43
CA LEU A 145 8.86 -3.86 -2.72
C LEU A 145 7.65 -4.56 -3.34
N GLU A 146 6.87 -5.30 -2.55
CA GLU A 146 5.64 -5.95 -3.02
C GLU A 146 4.62 -4.93 -3.52
N ARG A 147 4.36 -3.87 -2.74
CA ARG A 147 3.49 -2.77 -3.17
C ARG A 147 3.98 -2.11 -4.45
N LEU A 148 5.29 -1.91 -4.60
CA LEU A 148 5.87 -1.31 -5.81
C LEU A 148 5.71 -2.23 -7.03
N ARG A 149 5.94 -3.55 -6.86
CA ARG A 149 5.72 -4.54 -7.93
C ARG A 149 4.26 -4.57 -8.37
N ASP A 150 3.32 -4.48 -7.42
CA ASP A 150 1.89 -4.44 -7.72
C ASP A 150 1.50 -3.17 -8.51
N ILE A 151 2.04 -2.02 -8.11
CA ILE A 151 1.84 -0.77 -8.85
C ILE A 151 2.44 -0.86 -10.26
N ARG A 152 3.66 -1.43 -10.39
CA ARG A 152 4.37 -1.55 -11.67
C ARG A 152 3.64 -2.47 -12.65
N SER A 153 3.00 -3.52 -12.14
CA SER A 153 2.23 -4.47 -12.95
C SER A 153 0.80 -4.02 -13.26
N SER A 154 0.38 -2.85 -12.77
CA SER A 154 -0.89 -2.27 -13.22
C SER A 154 -0.85 -2.00 -14.73
N GLU A 155 -1.96 -2.27 -15.43
CA GLU A 155 -2.02 -2.18 -16.88
C GLU A 155 -1.53 -0.81 -17.40
N ALA A 156 -1.99 0.29 -16.79
CA ALA A 156 -1.57 1.63 -17.16
C ALA A 156 -0.04 1.85 -17.03
N ARG A 157 0.61 1.26 -16.02
CA ARG A 157 2.07 1.36 -15.84
C ARG A 157 2.82 0.46 -16.81
N ILE A 158 2.32 -0.75 -17.08
CA ILE A 158 2.86 -1.63 -18.12
C ILE A 158 2.87 -0.88 -19.47
N TYR A 159 1.74 -0.33 -19.90
CA TYR A 159 1.65 0.43 -21.16
C TYR A 159 2.64 1.60 -21.22
N ALA A 160 2.73 2.40 -20.15
CA ALA A 160 3.65 3.54 -20.09
C ALA A 160 5.12 3.11 -20.17
N GLN A 161 5.48 2.01 -19.51
CA GLN A 161 6.86 1.52 -19.47
C GLN A 161 7.27 0.84 -20.79
N VAL A 162 6.35 0.09 -21.41
CA VAL A 162 6.51 -0.41 -22.79
C VAL A 162 6.74 0.77 -23.73
N LEU A 163 5.88 1.79 -23.72
CA LEU A 163 6.06 2.95 -24.59
C LEU A 163 7.43 3.62 -24.38
N LYS A 164 7.87 3.78 -23.14
CA LYS A 164 9.18 4.36 -22.81
C LYS A 164 10.34 3.56 -23.39
N ILE A 165 10.30 2.23 -23.30
CA ILE A 165 11.38 1.35 -23.79
C ILE A 165 11.37 1.30 -25.32
N TYR A 166 10.21 1.05 -25.92
CA TYR A 166 10.11 0.79 -27.35
C TYR A 166 10.16 2.06 -28.19
N ALA A 167 9.85 3.23 -27.63
CA ALA A 167 10.13 4.51 -28.27
C ALA A 167 11.63 4.79 -28.45
N THR A 168 12.52 3.98 -27.87
CA THR A 168 13.97 4.05 -28.13
C THR A 168 14.40 3.27 -29.38
N ALA A 169 13.50 2.50 -29.99
CA ALA A 169 13.79 1.76 -31.20
C ALA A 169 14.01 2.71 -32.39
N ILE A 170 14.95 2.36 -33.28
CA ILE A 170 15.33 3.21 -34.42
C ILE A 170 14.17 3.40 -35.40
N ASP A 171 13.36 2.37 -35.56
CA ASP A 171 12.22 2.26 -36.48
C ASP A 171 10.87 2.44 -35.76
N TYR A 172 10.87 3.05 -34.56
CA TYR A 172 9.63 3.29 -33.84
C TYR A 172 8.69 4.20 -34.63
N ASP A 173 7.57 3.63 -35.06
CA ASP A 173 6.41 4.36 -35.58
C ASP A 173 5.16 3.89 -34.83
N LYS A 174 4.45 4.84 -34.22
CA LYS A 174 3.19 4.62 -33.49
C LYS A 174 2.08 4.01 -34.36
N ASN A 175 2.13 4.24 -35.67
CA ASN A 175 1.10 3.77 -36.60
C ASN A 175 1.47 2.45 -37.27
N SER A 176 2.71 1.98 -37.12
CA SER A 176 3.17 0.73 -37.74
C SER A 176 2.41 -0.49 -37.21
N ALA A 177 2.27 -1.51 -38.06
CA ALA A 177 1.61 -2.76 -37.70
C ALA A 177 2.30 -3.45 -36.51
N ILE A 178 3.64 -3.42 -36.47
CA ILE A 178 4.44 -4.04 -35.41
C ILE A 178 4.23 -3.37 -34.04
N THR A 179 4.10 -2.03 -33.99
CA THR A 179 3.78 -1.32 -32.75
C THR A 179 2.39 -1.68 -32.26
N GLN A 180 1.40 -1.72 -33.16
CA GLN A 180 0.05 -2.14 -32.79
C GLN A 180 -0.01 -3.59 -32.32
N GLU A 181 0.72 -4.49 -32.98
CA GLU A 181 0.83 -5.89 -32.58
C GLU A 181 1.48 -6.04 -31.21
N LEU A 182 2.59 -5.34 -30.96
CA LEU A 182 3.27 -5.33 -29.68
C LEU A 182 2.32 -4.93 -28.55
N PHE A 183 1.64 -3.78 -28.66
CA PHE A 183 0.74 -3.32 -27.62
C PHE A 183 -0.47 -4.23 -27.42
N LYS A 184 -0.95 -4.90 -28.48
CA LYS A 184 -2.01 -5.91 -28.39
C LYS A 184 -1.55 -7.20 -27.72
N THR A 185 -0.29 -7.60 -27.92
CA THR A 185 0.19 -8.94 -27.54
C THR A 185 0.99 -8.96 -26.24
N ILE A 186 1.65 -7.85 -25.85
CA ILE A 186 2.53 -7.82 -24.69
C ILE A 186 1.80 -8.17 -23.39
N GLN A 187 0.60 -7.61 -23.19
CA GLN A 187 -0.24 -7.94 -22.03
C GLN A 187 -0.61 -9.43 -22.03
N ASN A 188 -1.06 -9.95 -23.18
CA ASN A 188 -1.44 -11.35 -23.31
C ASN A 188 -0.27 -12.30 -23.08
N LYS A 189 0.92 -11.98 -23.59
CA LYS A 189 2.14 -12.76 -23.37
C LYS A 189 2.56 -12.77 -21.89
N LEU A 190 2.48 -11.62 -21.21
CA LEU A 190 2.80 -11.51 -19.77
C LEU A 190 1.78 -12.27 -18.90
N HIS A 191 0.48 -12.12 -19.18
CA HIS A 191 -0.57 -12.87 -18.48
C HIS A 191 -0.43 -14.39 -18.72
N TYR A 192 -0.24 -14.81 -19.97
CA TYR A 192 -0.13 -16.22 -20.31
C TYR A 192 1.12 -16.86 -19.68
N SER A 193 2.24 -16.14 -19.67
CA SER A 193 3.46 -16.58 -18.99
C SER A 193 3.28 -16.68 -17.47
N ALA A 194 2.43 -15.84 -16.88
CA ALA A 194 2.16 -15.84 -15.45
C ALA A 194 1.28 -17.01 -14.99
N HIS A 195 0.18 -17.27 -15.69
CA HIS A 195 -0.88 -18.18 -15.23
C HIS A 195 -1.57 -19.00 -16.34
N GLY A 196 -1.05 -18.99 -17.56
CA GLY A 196 -1.52 -19.85 -18.65
C GLY A 196 -2.75 -19.34 -19.42
N HIS A 197 -3.21 -18.13 -19.13
CA HIS A 197 -4.34 -17.51 -19.83
C HIS A 197 -4.00 -16.11 -20.35
N THR A 198 -4.59 -15.71 -21.48
CA THR A 198 -4.66 -14.29 -21.83
C THR A 198 -5.56 -13.52 -20.84
N ALA A 199 -5.46 -12.20 -20.82
CA ALA A 199 -6.31 -11.37 -19.95
C ALA A 199 -7.81 -11.61 -20.22
N SER A 200 -8.18 -11.69 -21.49
CA SER A 200 -9.56 -11.96 -21.94
C SER A 200 -10.06 -13.35 -21.55
N GLU A 201 -9.23 -14.39 -21.73
CA GLU A 201 -9.59 -15.76 -21.34
C GLU A 201 -9.80 -15.86 -19.83
N LEU A 202 -8.94 -15.23 -19.04
CA LEU A 202 -9.02 -15.23 -17.59
C LEU A 202 -10.35 -14.65 -17.10
N ILE A 203 -10.72 -13.46 -17.59
CA ILE A 203 -11.98 -12.81 -17.26
C ILE A 203 -13.15 -13.70 -17.67
N TYR A 204 -13.15 -14.19 -18.90
CA TYR A 204 -14.25 -14.98 -19.44
C TYR A 204 -14.49 -16.28 -18.66
N GLN A 205 -13.41 -16.92 -18.20
CA GLN A 205 -13.47 -18.17 -17.43
C GLN A 205 -13.83 -17.95 -15.96
N ARG A 206 -13.38 -16.85 -15.34
CA ARG A 206 -13.47 -16.66 -13.89
C ARG A 206 -14.61 -15.76 -13.43
N ALA A 207 -15.12 -14.87 -14.28
CA ALA A 207 -16.27 -14.04 -13.97
C ALA A 207 -17.52 -14.92 -13.77
N ASP A 208 -18.02 -14.96 -12.53
CA ASP A 208 -19.14 -15.81 -12.13
C ASP A 208 -19.93 -15.19 -10.97
N SER A 209 -21.14 -14.72 -11.25
CA SER A 209 -22.05 -14.09 -10.28
C SER A 209 -22.53 -14.99 -9.15
N ASN A 210 -22.21 -16.29 -9.16
CA ASN A 210 -22.51 -17.20 -8.05
C ASN A 210 -21.37 -17.31 -7.05
N LYS A 211 -20.19 -16.78 -7.36
CA LYS A 211 -19.05 -16.74 -6.44
C LYS A 211 -19.07 -15.44 -5.63
N PRO A 212 -18.50 -15.44 -4.42
CA PRO A 212 -18.24 -14.21 -3.67
C PRO A 212 -17.50 -13.20 -4.56
N ASN A 213 -17.97 -11.95 -4.57
CA ASN A 213 -17.42 -10.86 -5.38
C ASN A 213 -17.23 -11.24 -6.86
N MET A 214 -18.11 -12.06 -7.44
CA MET A 214 -18.01 -12.57 -8.81
C MET A 214 -16.74 -13.38 -9.15
N GLY A 215 -16.02 -13.87 -8.14
CA GLY A 215 -14.73 -14.52 -8.31
C GLY A 215 -13.54 -13.56 -8.36
N LEU A 216 -13.74 -12.26 -8.14
CA LEU A 216 -12.64 -11.32 -7.94
C LEU A 216 -12.03 -11.50 -6.55
N THR A 217 -10.71 -11.48 -6.51
CA THR A 217 -9.86 -11.68 -5.33
C THR A 217 -9.10 -10.41 -4.96
N ASN A 218 -8.82 -9.54 -5.94
CA ASN A 218 -8.03 -8.33 -5.75
C ASN A 218 -8.77 -7.13 -6.36
N PHE A 219 -9.49 -6.33 -5.57
CA PHE A 219 -10.13 -5.12 -6.07
C PHE A 219 -10.16 -4.02 -4.99
N LYS A 220 -10.34 -2.77 -5.41
CA LYS A 220 -10.31 -1.63 -4.49
C LYS A 220 -11.66 -1.46 -3.76
N GLY A 221 -11.57 -1.16 -2.47
CA GLY A 221 -12.73 -0.88 -1.62
C GLY A 221 -13.46 -2.14 -1.17
N THR A 222 -14.64 -1.95 -0.58
CA THR A 222 -15.47 -3.06 -0.05
C THR A 222 -16.59 -3.47 -1.00
N ILE A 223 -16.91 -2.63 -1.98
CA ILE A 223 -18.02 -2.84 -2.92
C ILE A 223 -17.44 -2.99 -4.33
N LEU A 224 -17.74 -4.14 -4.94
CA LEU A 224 -17.37 -4.41 -6.31
C LEU A 224 -18.03 -3.42 -7.28
N THR A 225 -17.23 -2.82 -8.16
CA THR A 225 -17.73 -1.95 -9.23
C THR A 225 -17.66 -2.63 -10.59
N LYS A 226 -18.46 -2.15 -11.55
CA LYS A 226 -18.43 -2.67 -12.92
C LYS A 226 -17.03 -2.61 -13.53
N LYS A 227 -16.29 -1.53 -13.29
CA LYS A 227 -14.92 -1.36 -13.81
C LYS A 227 -13.95 -2.40 -13.25
N GLU A 228 -14.08 -2.75 -11.97
CA GLU A 228 -13.24 -3.80 -11.37
C GLU A 228 -13.48 -5.16 -12.03
N SER A 229 -14.71 -5.44 -12.52
CA SER A 229 -15.01 -6.68 -13.24
C SER A 229 -14.34 -6.78 -14.63
N GLU A 230 -13.85 -5.67 -15.17
CA GLU A 230 -13.18 -5.58 -16.49
C GLU A 230 -11.67 -5.85 -16.39
N ILE A 231 -11.11 -5.82 -15.18
CA ILE A 231 -9.66 -5.92 -14.94
C ILE A 231 -9.28 -7.39 -14.72
N ALA A 232 -8.47 -7.96 -15.63
CA ALA A 232 -8.09 -9.36 -15.55
C ALA A 232 -7.30 -9.70 -14.27
N LYS A 233 -6.40 -8.80 -13.87
CA LYS A 233 -5.58 -8.94 -12.65
C LYS A 233 -6.42 -9.20 -11.40
N ASN A 234 -7.64 -8.67 -11.35
CA ASN A 234 -8.53 -8.79 -10.19
C ASN A 234 -9.08 -10.21 -10.00
N TYR A 235 -8.98 -11.08 -11.00
CA TYR A 235 -9.41 -12.49 -10.94
C TYR A 235 -8.26 -13.46 -10.63
N LEU A 236 -7.04 -12.95 -10.41
CA LEU A 236 -5.86 -13.78 -10.13
C LEU A 236 -5.82 -14.22 -8.68
N LYS A 237 -5.44 -15.47 -8.44
CA LYS A 237 -5.10 -15.92 -7.09
C LYS A 237 -3.82 -15.23 -6.61
N GLU A 238 -3.55 -15.31 -5.32
CA GLU A 238 -2.38 -14.65 -4.70
C GLU A 238 -1.05 -15.08 -5.34
N ASP A 239 -0.87 -16.37 -5.56
CA ASP A 239 0.31 -16.97 -6.22
C ASP A 239 0.45 -16.54 -7.68
N GLU A 240 -0.66 -16.51 -8.43
CA GLU A 240 -0.68 -16.07 -9.83
C GLU A 240 -0.42 -14.56 -9.96
N LEU A 241 -0.94 -13.77 -9.02
CA LEU A 241 -0.72 -12.33 -8.95
C LEU A 241 0.74 -12.04 -8.64
N GLU A 242 1.31 -12.74 -7.66
CA GLU A 242 2.73 -12.63 -7.32
C GLU A 242 3.61 -13.01 -8.51
N ALA A 243 3.30 -14.12 -9.18
CA ALA A 243 4.00 -14.55 -10.39
C ALA A 243 3.95 -13.47 -11.48
N LEU A 244 2.77 -12.92 -11.78
CA LEU A 244 2.62 -11.84 -12.76
C LEU A 244 3.44 -10.60 -12.37
N ASN A 245 3.33 -10.16 -11.11
CA ASN A 245 4.04 -9.00 -10.57
C ASN A 245 5.57 -9.15 -10.71
N ARG A 246 6.09 -10.36 -10.44
CA ARG A 246 7.52 -10.68 -10.55
C ARG A 246 8.01 -10.73 -12.01
N ILE A 247 7.27 -11.38 -12.91
CA ILE A 247 7.65 -11.45 -14.35
C ILE A 247 7.69 -10.05 -14.95
N VAL A 248 6.65 -9.25 -14.72
CA VAL A 248 6.54 -7.90 -15.27
C VAL A 248 7.71 -7.05 -14.79
N SER A 249 8.03 -7.12 -13.50
CA SER A 249 9.15 -6.38 -12.92
C SER A 249 10.49 -6.82 -13.51
N ALA A 250 10.74 -8.13 -13.58
CA ALA A 250 11.97 -8.70 -14.12
C ALA A 250 12.16 -8.39 -15.62
N TYR A 251 11.08 -8.45 -16.42
CA TYR A 251 11.13 -8.09 -17.84
C TYR A 251 11.55 -6.64 -18.02
N PHE A 252 10.94 -5.72 -17.27
CA PHE A 252 11.24 -4.31 -17.42
C PHE A 252 12.64 -3.94 -16.89
N GLU A 253 13.13 -4.59 -15.83
CA GLU A 253 14.53 -4.46 -15.41
C GLU A 253 15.50 -4.93 -16.51
N PHE A 254 15.22 -6.08 -17.12
CA PHE A 254 16.00 -6.60 -18.24
C PHE A 254 16.00 -5.65 -19.46
N ALA A 255 14.83 -5.08 -19.78
CA ALA A 255 14.68 -4.15 -20.88
C ALA A 255 15.36 -2.79 -20.61
N GLU A 256 15.32 -2.29 -19.37
CA GLU A 256 16.03 -1.07 -18.96
C GLU A 256 17.55 -1.25 -18.98
N LEU A 257 18.05 -2.38 -18.47
CA LEU A 257 19.48 -2.73 -18.58
C LEU A 257 19.95 -2.81 -20.03
N SER A 258 19.12 -3.39 -20.89
CA SER A 258 19.35 -3.42 -22.33
C SER A 258 19.42 -2.01 -22.94
N ALA A 259 18.54 -1.10 -22.52
CA ALA A 259 18.53 0.28 -23.02
C ALA A 259 19.74 1.09 -22.54
N LEU A 260 20.22 0.83 -21.31
CA LEU A 260 21.43 1.49 -20.75
C LEU A 260 22.69 1.21 -21.57
N LYS A 261 22.79 0.03 -22.21
CA LYS A 261 23.91 -0.31 -23.10
C LYS A 261 23.94 0.51 -24.39
N ARG A 262 22.92 1.34 -24.65
CA ARG A 262 22.75 2.16 -25.88
C ARG A 262 22.82 1.34 -27.16
N GLU A 263 22.52 0.05 -27.07
CA GLU A 263 22.35 -0.81 -28.23
C GLU A 263 21.08 -0.37 -28.94
N THR A 264 21.24 0.28 -30.09
CA THR A 264 20.12 0.63 -30.94
C THR A 264 19.48 -0.65 -31.48
N LYS A 265 18.17 -0.80 -31.28
CA LYS A 265 17.40 -1.97 -31.73
C LYS A 265 16.22 -1.53 -32.57
N THR A 266 15.74 -2.45 -33.38
CA THR A 266 14.47 -2.35 -34.09
C THR A 266 13.32 -2.82 -33.21
N MET A 267 12.09 -2.47 -33.60
CA MET A 267 10.87 -2.93 -32.95
C MET A 267 10.77 -4.46 -32.91
N GLN A 268 11.20 -5.13 -33.99
CA GLN A 268 11.22 -6.59 -34.07
C GLN A 268 12.20 -7.19 -33.07
N GLU A 269 13.43 -6.68 -32.99
CA GLU A 269 14.42 -7.18 -32.03
C GLU A 269 13.98 -6.99 -30.57
N HIS A 270 13.22 -5.94 -30.26
CA HIS A 270 12.63 -5.78 -28.94
C HIS A 270 11.53 -6.82 -28.66
N LEU A 271 10.70 -7.15 -29.64
CA LEU A 271 9.69 -8.21 -29.52
C LEU A 271 10.34 -9.59 -29.34
N ASP A 272 11.39 -9.87 -30.11
CA ASP A 272 12.16 -11.12 -30.02
C ASP A 272 12.84 -11.27 -28.66
N LYS A 273 13.36 -10.16 -28.11
CA LYS A 273 13.92 -10.14 -26.75
C LYS A 273 12.88 -10.38 -25.67
N LEU A 274 11.66 -9.88 -25.82
CA LEU A 274 10.55 -10.22 -24.92
C LEU A 274 10.26 -11.72 -24.97
N ASN A 275 10.10 -12.29 -26.17
CA ASN A 275 9.85 -13.73 -26.31
C ASN A 275 11.00 -14.55 -25.69
N SER A 276 12.24 -14.21 -26.00
CA SER A 276 13.43 -14.88 -25.45
C SER A 276 13.49 -14.79 -23.92
N PHE A 277 13.13 -13.64 -23.34
CA PHE A 277 13.06 -13.47 -21.89
C PHE A 277 12.01 -14.39 -21.27
N LEU A 278 10.81 -14.46 -21.86
CA LEU A 278 9.74 -15.29 -21.34
C LEU A 278 10.08 -16.79 -21.46
N GLU A 279 10.68 -17.22 -22.57
CA GLU A 279 11.19 -18.59 -22.75
C GLU A 279 12.28 -18.94 -21.74
N PHE A 280 13.29 -18.07 -21.59
CA PHE A 280 14.39 -18.27 -20.63
C PHE A 280 13.90 -18.33 -19.18
N SER A 281 12.82 -17.60 -18.86
CA SER A 281 12.21 -17.64 -17.53
C SER A 281 11.50 -18.96 -17.20
N GLY A 282 11.53 -19.95 -18.10
CA GLY A 282 10.95 -21.28 -17.92
C GLY A 282 9.42 -21.29 -18.05
N ARG A 283 8.85 -20.28 -18.70
CA ARG A 283 7.40 -20.06 -18.76
C ARG A 283 6.88 -20.24 -20.18
N ALA A 284 5.62 -20.67 -20.29
CA ALA A 284 4.98 -20.81 -21.58
C ALA A 284 4.82 -19.44 -22.25
N VAL A 285 5.23 -19.35 -23.52
CA VAL A 285 5.04 -18.14 -24.33
C VAL A 285 3.83 -18.33 -25.21
N LEU A 286 2.94 -17.33 -25.19
CA LEU A 286 1.77 -17.31 -26.05
C LEU A 286 2.23 -17.21 -27.52
N GLN A 287 1.92 -18.25 -28.29
CA GLN A 287 2.26 -18.39 -29.72
C GLN A 287 1.17 -17.85 -30.66
N ASN A 288 -0.05 -17.62 -30.16
CA ASN A 288 -1.19 -17.13 -30.93
C ASN A 288 -1.86 -15.92 -30.21
N ALA A 289 -3.03 -15.49 -30.66
CA ALA A 289 -3.73 -14.36 -30.04
C ALA A 289 -4.56 -14.72 -28.80
N GLY A 290 -4.56 -16.00 -28.38
CA GLY A 290 -5.55 -16.56 -27.46
C GLY A 290 -6.87 -16.94 -28.16
N ASN A 291 -7.78 -17.56 -27.42
CA ASN A 291 -9.03 -18.10 -27.96
C ASN A 291 -10.26 -17.21 -27.71
N ILE A 292 -10.15 -16.22 -26.82
CA ILE A 292 -11.26 -15.35 -26.42
C ILE A 292 -10.93 -13.89 -26.77
N SER A 293 -11.83 -13.26 -27.53
CA SER A 293 -11.70 -11.83 -27.84
C SER A 293 -12.01 -10.96 -26.62
N HIS A 294 -11.41 -9.77 -26.60
CA HIS A 294 -11.65 -8.77 -25.55
C HIS A 294 -13.15 -8.45 -25.42
N GLU A 295 -13.83 -8.22 -26.55
CA GLU A 295 -15.26 -7.92 -26.55
C GLU A 295 -16.10 -9.02 -25.88
N LYS A 296 -15.81 -10.30 -26.20
CA LYS A 296 -16.53 -11.44 -25.62
C LYS A 296 -16.27 -11.55 -24.10
N ALA A 297 -15.06 -11.27 -23.65
CA ALA A 297 -14.72 -11.21 -22.23
C ALA A 297 -15.47 -10.08 -21.51
N MET A 298 -15.51 -8.87 -22.09
CA MET A 298 -16.23 -7.73 -21.51
C MET A 298 -17.74 -7.97 -21.42
N GLN A 299 -18.35 -8.52 -22.47
CA GLN A 299 -19.77 -8.88 -22.47
C GLN A 299 -20.09 -9.88 -21.35
N LYS A 300 -19.24 -10.91 -21.17
CA LYS A 300 -19.37 -11.88 -20.08
C LYS A 300 -19.24 -11.21 -18.71
N ALA A 301 -18.21 -10.41 -18.47
CA ALA A 301 -17.99 -9.72 -17.21
C ALA A 301 -19.18 -8.80 -16.85
N HIS A 302 -19.66 -8.00 -17.80
CA HIS A 302 -20.79 -7.10 -17.58
C HIS A 302 -22.09 -7.84 -17.28
N LYS A 303 -22.34 -8.96 -17.98
CA LYS A 303 -23.50 -9.80 -17.73
C LYS A 303 -23.48 -10.36 -16.30
N GLU A 304 -22.36 -10.94 -15.89
CA GLU A 304 -22.19 -11.48 -14.54
C GLU A 304 -22.28 -10.38 -13.47
N TYR A 305 -21.75 -9.19 -13.76
CA TYR A 305 -21.86 -8.05 -12.84
C TYR A 305 -23.29 -7.61 -12.59
N ASN A 306 -24.10 -7.53 -13.64
CA ASN A 306 -25.50 -7.19 -13.50
C ASN A 306 -26.26 -8.23 -12.66
N LEU A 307 -25.99 -9.53 -12.89
CA LEU A 307 -26.58 -10.62 -12.11
C LEU A 307 -26.15 -10.58 -10.64
N TYR A 308 -24.86 -10.38 -10.38
CA TYR A 308 -24.31 -10.25 -9.03
C TYR A 308 -24.94 -9.08 -8.27
N LYS A 309 -25.04 -7.92 -8.93
CA LYS A 309 -25.64 -6.73 -8.33
C LYS A 309 -27.11 -6.93 -7.98
N GLN A 310 -27.87 -7.64 -8.83
CA GLN A 310 -29.26 -7.99 -8.54
C GLN A 310 -29.37 -8.89 -7.31
N LYS A 311 -28.62 -10.00 -7.26
CA LYS A 311 -28.58 -10.91 -6.10
C LYS A 311 -28.19 -10.20 -4.80
N THR A 312 -27.12 -9.40 -4.85
CA THR A 312 -26.65 -8.66 -3.66
C THR A 312 -27.73 -7.71 -3.14
N LYS A 313 -28.48 -7.06 -4.04
CA LYS A 313 -29.59 -6.18 -3.64
C LYS A 313 -30.71 -6.96 -2.96
N GLU A 314 -31.11 -8.10 -3.54
CA GLU A 314 -32.14 -8.98 -2.98
C GLU A 314 -31.73 -9.52 -1.61
N GLU A 315 -30.48 -9.96 -1.44
CA GLU A 315 -29.93 -10.42 -0.15
C GLU A 315 -29.96 -9.33 0.93
N VAL A 316 -29.61 -8.09 0.57
CA VAL A 316 -29.67 -6.95 1.51
C VAL A 316 -31.11 -6.63 1.90
N GLU A 317 -32.05 -6.70 0.96
CA GLU A 317 -33.48 -6.47 1.22
C GLU A 317 -34.04 -7.53 2.18
N ILE A 318 -33.74 -8.82 1.94
CA ILE A 318 -34.11 -9.93 2.83
C ILE A 318 -33.49 -9.75 4.22
N ALA A 319 -32.19 -9.43 4.31
CA ALA A 319 -31.52 -9.22 5.58
C ALA A 319 -32.11 -8.05 6.39
N TYR A 320 -32.54 -6.99 5.70
CA TYR A 320 -33.21 -5.84 6.32
C TYR A 320 -34.60 -6.22 6.85
N GLU A 321 -35.37 -7.00 6.11
CA GLU A 321 -36.67 -7.51 6.56
C GLU A 321 -36.55 -8.43 7.78
N ASP A 322 -35.58 -9.34 7.77
CA ASP A 322 -35.27 -10.22 8.91
C ASP A 322 -34.86 -9.43 10.16
N PHE A 323 -34.02 -8.41 9.99
CA PHE A 323 -33.62 -7.51 11.08
C PHE A 323 -34.83 -6.76 11.64
N ARG A 324 -35.70 -6.24 10.76
CA ARG A 324 -36.94 -5.56 11.15
C ARG A 324 -37.91 -6.50 11.88
N ALA A 325 -38.03 -7.75 11.46
CA ALA A 325 -38.86 -8.75 12.11
C ALA A 325 -38.34 -9.09 13.52
N LYS A 326 -37.02 -9.32 13.66
CA LYS A 326 -36.38 -9.60 14.96
C LYS A 326 -36.49 -8.44 15.95
N THR A 327 -36.31 -7.21 15.48
CA THR A 327 -36.46 -6.01 16.33
C THR A 327 -37.90 -5.77 16.77
N LYS A 328 -38.89 -6.09 15.92
CA LYS A 328 -40.32 -6.05 16.30
C LYS A 328 -40.67 -7.14 17.33
N ALA A 329 -40.11 -8.34 17.20
CA ALA A 329 -40.33 -9.44 18.16
C ALA A 329 -39.73 -9.16 19.54
N LEU A 330 -38.59 -8.47 19.62
CA LEU A 330 -37.98 -8.04 20.88
C LEU A 330 -38.83 -6.98 21.59
N ARG A 331 -39.36 -6.00 20.85
CA ARG A 331 -40.24 -4.95 21.41
C ARG A 331 -41.59 -5.46 21.91
N GLY A 332 -42.04 -6.64 21.46
CA GLY A 332 -43.30 -7.27 21.90
C GLY A 332 -43.17 -8.15 23.14
N LYS A 333 -41.96 -8.35 23.69
CA LYS A 333 -41.72 -9.16 24.90
C LYS A 333 -41.49 -8.32 26.18
N ASP A 334 -41.42 -7.00 26.06
CA ASP A 334 -41.24 -6.06 27.17
C ASP A 334 -42.57 -5.36 27.58
N GLY A 335 -43.72 -5.96 27.24
CA GLY A 335 -45.06 -5.41 27.50
C GLY A 335 -45.90 -6.28 28.43
#